data_AF-A0A6J0UVM2-F1
#
_entry.id   AF-A0A6J0UVM2-F1
#
_cell.length_a   1.000
_cell.length_b   1.000
_cell.length_c   1.000
_cell.angle_alpha   90.00
_cell.angle_beta   90.00
_cell.angle_gamma   90.00
#
_symmetry.space_group_name_H-M   'P 1'
#
loop_
_entity.id
_entity.type
_entity.pdbx_description
1 polymer ?
#
loop_
_entity_poly.entity_id
_entity_poly.type
_entity_poly.pdbx_seq_one_letter_code
_entity_poly.pdbx_strand_id
1 'polypeptide(L)'
;GGVHGTPACLACRRRRKRCFRDAMCCPGNYCYNGMCVPLEHDHFYLGEIEENIMENFDHGATDFHPKRTTSSSRLHHLKGQEGAVCLRSSDCAEGLCCARHFWSKICKPVLKEGQVCTKHRKKGAHGLEIFQRCNCGDGLTCRLQKDHTNNNSSRLHTCQRH
;
A
#
# COMPACT_ATOMS: atom_id res chain seq x y z
N GLY A 1 -40.55 -7.87 -28.65
CA GLY A 1 -39.45 -7.82 -29.62
C GLY A 1 -38.29 -7.09 -29.00
N GLY A 2 -37.22 -7.81 -28.64
CA GLY A 2 -35.99 -7.20 -28.14
C GLY A 2 -35.11 -6.80 -29.32
N VAL A 3 -34.79 -5.52 -29.41
CA VAL A 3 -33.94 -4.95 -30.47
C VAL A 3 -32.53 -5.52 -30.30
N HIS A 4 -32.12 -6.44 -31.18
CA HIS A 4 -30.75 -6.90 -31.27
C HIS A 4 -29.89 -5.77 -31.85
N GLY A 5 -29.22 -5.03 -30.96
CA GLY A 5 -28.24 -4.02 -31.36
C GLY A 5 -27.11 -4.68 -32.15
N THR A 6 -26.80 -4.11 -33.31
CA THR A 6 -25.65 -4.51 -34.13
C THR A 6 -24.36 -4.38 -33.32
N PRO A 7 -23.44 -5.37 -33.37
CA PRO A 7 -22.20 -5.31 -32.62
C PRO A 7 -21.31 -4.20 -33.19
N ALA A 8 -21.29 -3.05 -32.51
CA ALA A 8 -20.40 -1.95 -32.85
C ALA A 8 -19.01 -2.21 -32.24
N CYS A 9 -17.97 -2.15 -33.06
CA CYS A 9 -16.59 -2.20 -32.58
C CYS A 9 -16.30 -0.91 -31.80
N LEU A 10 -16.03 -1.04 -30.50
CA LEU A 10 -15.62 0.07 -29.66
C LEU A 10 -14.11 0.27 -29.75
N ALA A 11 -13.67 1.52 -29.67
CA ALA A 11 -12.25 1.84 -29.54
C ALA A 11 -11.68 1.25 -28.24
N CYS A 12 -10.43 0.78 -28.32
CA CYS A 12 -9.72 0.25 -27.18
C CYS A 12 -9.50 1.31 -26.09
N ARG A 13 -9.36 0.86 -24.85
CA ARG A 13 -9.17 1.69 -23.66
C ARG A 13 -7.69 1.84 -23.34
N ARG A 14 -7.26 3.09 -23.18
CA ARG A 14 -5.87 3.44 -22.83
C ARG A 14 -5.55 3.07 -21.38
N ARG A 15 -4.26 3.14 -21.02
CA ARG A 15 -3.75 2.84 -19.66
C ARG A 15 -4.53 3.60 -18.57
N ARG A 16 -4.71 2.95 -17.41
CA ARG A 16 -5.47 3.44 -16.24
C ARG A 16 -6.95 3.73 -16.50
N LYS A 17 -7.51 3.29 -17.63
CA LYS A 17 -8.96 3.29 -17.84
C LYS A 17 -9.58 2.01 -17.32
N ARG A 18 -10.83 2.11 -16.88
CA ARG A 18 -11.58 0.96 -16.37
C ARG A 18 -11.78 -0.07 -17.46
N CYS A 19 -11.71 -1.36 -17.14
CA CYS A 19 -11.92 -2.46 -18.08
C CYS A 19 -12.68 -3.60 -17.38
N PHE A 20 -13.22 -4.51 -18.19
CA PHE A 20 -13.83 -5.75 -17.72
C PHE A 20 -13.14 -7.00 -18.31
N ARG A 21 -12.52 -6.86 -19.49
CA ARG A 21 -11.75 -7.91 -20.18
C ARG A 21 -10.55 -7.28 -20.89
N ASP A 22 -9.54 -8.09 -21.18
CA ASP A 22 -8.30 -7.64 -21.83
C ASP A 22 -8.52 -7.05 -23.21
N ALA A 23 -9.45 -7.62 -24.00
CA ALA A 23 -9.82 -7.13 -25.33
C ALA A 23 -10.41 -5.71 -25.34
N MET A 24 -10.74 -5.16 -24.16
CA MET A 24 -11.16 -3.76 -24.03
C MET A 24 -9.97 -2.82 -23.93
N CYS A 25 -8.77 -3.29 -23.59
CA CYS A 25 -7.58 -2.49 -23.43
C CYS A 25 -6.82 -2.38 -24.77
N CYS A 26 -6.13 -1.26 -24.97
CA CYS A 26 -5.33 -1.07 -26.18
C CYS A 26 -4.14 -2.04 -26.21
N PRO A 27 -3.65 -2.40 -27.41
CA PRO A 27 -2.49 -3.29 -27.57
C PRO A 27 -1.34 -2.96 -26.62
N GLY A 28 -0.72 -3.99 -26.06
CA GLY A 28 0.31 -3.87 -25.03
C GLY A 28 -0.22 -3.60 -23.61
N ASN A 29 -1.55 -3.66 -23.40
CA ASN A 29 -2.16 -3.58 -22.07
C ASN A 29 -3.16 -4.73 -21.86
N TYR A 30 -3.34 -5.14 -20.61
CA TYR A 30 -4.34 -6.11 -20.18
C TYR A 30 -5.16 -5.56 -19.00
N CYS A 31 -6.28 -6.21 -18.69
CA CYS A 31 -7.19 -5.81 -17.64
C CYS A 31 -6.79 -6.45 -16.31
N TYR A 32 -6.25 -5.64 -15.40
CA TYR A 32 -5.90 -6.08 -14.04
C TYR A 32 -6.67 -5.27 -13.01
N ASN A 33 -7.38 -5.95 -12.11
CA ASN A 33 -8.22 -5.30 -11.09
C ASN A 33 -9.16 -4.22 -11.67
N GLY A 34 -9.70 -4.48 -12.86
CA GLY A 34 -10.62 -3.57 -13.55
C GLY A 34 -9.96 -2.33 -14.13
N MET A 35 -8.64 -2.31 -14.30
CA MET A 35 -7.87 -1.20 -14.90
C MET A 35 -6.92 -1.71 -15.98
N CYS A 36 -6.82 -0.99 -17.11
CA CYS A 36 -5.84 -1.32 -18.15
C CYS A 36 -4.42 -1.00 -17.66
N VAL A 37 -3.58 -2.02 -17.53
CA VAL A 37 -2.17 -1.96 -17.12
C VAL A 37 -1.28 -2.49 -18.24
N PRO A 38 -0.02 -2.01 -18.37
CA PRO A 38 0.90 -2.51 -19.40
C PRO A 38 1.21 -3.99 -19.17
N LEU A 39 1.32 -4.74 -20.27
CA LEU A 39 1.87 -6.09 -20.26
C LEU A 39 3.37 -5.94 -20.02
N GLU A 40 3.85 -6.25 -18.82
CA GLU A 40 5.29 -6.32 -18.57
C GLU A 40 5.86 -7.44 -19.45
N HIS A 41 6.48 -7.05 -20.55
CA HIS A 41 7.41 -7.91 -21.25
C HIS A 41 8.66 -7.95 -20.39
N ASP A 42 8.80 -9.01 -19.61
CA ASP A 42 10.06 -9.30 -18.96
C ASP A 42 11.09 -9.49 -20.07
N HIS A 43 12.05 -8.55 -20.11
CA HIS A 43 13.14 -8.57 -21.06
C HIS A 43 14.10 -9.71 -20.69
N PHE A 44 13.79 -10.92 -21.14
CA PHE A 44 14.80 -11.93 -21.43
C PHE A 44 15.10 -11.88 -22.94
N TYR A 45 16.07 -11.06 -23.33
CA TYR A 45 16.74 -11.26 -24.61
C TYR A 45 17.72 -12.41 -24.44
N LEU A 46 17.45 -13.56 -25.05
CA LEU A 46 18.49 -14.44 -25.58
C LEU A 46 17.91 -15.36 -26.66
N GLY A 47 18.50 -15.31 -27.85
CA GLY A 47 18.52 -16.42 -28.79
C GLY A 47 17.63 -16.23 -30.01
N GLU A 48 18.28 -15.95 -31.14
CA GLU A 48 17.86 -16.41 -32.45
C GLU A 48 17.32 -17.85 -32.40
N ILE A 49 16.34 -18.16 -33.25
CA ILE A 49 16.22 -19.37 -34.10
C ILE A 49 14.72 -19.59 -34.37
N GLU A 50 14.30 -19.20 -35.57
CA GLU A 50 13.16 -19.84 -36.25
C GLU A 50 13.53 -21.31 -36.54
N GLU A 51 12.50 -22.16 -36.56
CA GLU A 51 12.50 -23.56 -37.02
C GLU A 51 13.22 -24.60 -36.12
N ASN A 52 12.43 -25.38 -35.38
CA ASN A 52 12.15 -26.80 -35.73
C ASN A 52 11.33 -27.54 -34.64
N ILE A 53 10.24 -28.13 -35.13
CA ILE A 53 9.55 -29.38 -34.75
C ILE A 53 10.27 -30.26 -33.69
N MET A 54 9.58 -30.65 -32.60
CA MET A 54 9.28 -32.07 -32.30
C MET A 54 8.33 -32.22 -31.10
N GLU A 55 7.30 -33.05 -31.31
CA GLU A 55 6.36 -33.55 -30.32
C GLU A 55 7.02 -34.50 -29.30
N ASN A 56 6.29 -34.72 -28.20
CA ASN A 56 5.99 -36.04 -27.59
C ASN A 56 6.56 -36.44 -26.21
N PHE A 57 5.59 -36.85 -25.36
CA PHE A 57 5.59 -37.84 -24.26
C PHE A 57 6.23 -37.45 -22.90
N ASP A 58 5.75 -37.89 -21.73
CA ASP A 58 4.51 -38.52 -21.26
C ASP A 58 4.55 -38.60 -19.70
N HIS A 59 3.36 -38.70 -19.10
CA HIS A 59 2.92 -39.03 -17.74
C HIS A 59 3.92 -39.29 -16.57
N GLY A 60 3.62 -38.68 -15.40
CA GLY A 60 4.11 -39.20 -14.10
C GLY A 60 3.87 -38.36 -12.83
N ALA A 61 2.63 -38.33 -12.34
CA ALA A 61 2.21 -38.26 -10.92
C ALA A 61 2.73 -37.13 -9.98
N THR A 62 1.84 -36.23 -9.57
CA THR A 62 1.31 -36.17 -8.18
C THR A 62 0.28 -35.04 -8.03
N ASP A 63 -0.96 -35.43 -7.74
CA ASP A 63 -2.06 -34.54 -7.36
C ASP A 63 -1.78 -33.85 -6.02
N PHE A 64 -1.77 -32.51 -5.99
CA PHE A 64 -2.17 -31.74 -4.80
C PHE A 64 -2.84 -30.43 -5.21
N HIS A 65 -4.16 -30.48 -5.42
CA HIS A 65 -4.96 -29.30 -5.10
C HIS A 65 -4.87 -29.04 -3.60
N PRO A 66 -4.65 -27.78 -3.21
CA PRO A 66 -5.72 -27.12 -2.47
C PRO A 66 -6.01 -25.72 -2.99
N LYS A 67 -7.29 -25.47 -3.27
CA LYS A 67 -7.86 -24.12 -3.17
C LYS A 67 -7.68 -23.61 -1.74
N ARG A 68 -6.94 -22.53 -1.51
CA ARG A 68 -7.17 -21.58 -0.39
C ARG A 68 -6.30 -20.31 -0.50
N THR A 69 -6.99 -19.17 -0.52
CA THR A 69 -6.77 -17.97 0.32
C THR A 69 -5.36 -17.63 0.82
N THR A 70 -5.02 -16.35 0.71
CA THR A 70 -3.95 -15.65 1.46
C THR A 70 -2.56 -16.26 1.31
N SER A 71 -1.80 -15.77 0.33
CA SER A 71 -0.34 -15.93 0.31
C SER A 71 0.27 -15.07 1.44
N SER A 72 0.20 -15.60 2.66
CA SER A 72 1.15 -15.35 3.73
C SER A 72 2.48 -15.97 3.29
N SER A 73 3.20 -15.28 2.40
CA SER A 73 4.58 -15.62 2.11
C SER A 73 5.41 -15.16 3.30
N ARG A 74 5.76 -16.11 4.16
CA ARG A 74 6.74 -16.01 5.25
C ARG A 74 8.15 -15.75 4.71
N LEU A 75 8.35 -14.68 3.95
CA LEU A 75 9.56 -13.91 4.13
C LEU A 75 9.37 -13.24 5.48
N HIS A 76 10.32 -13.38 6.40
CA HIS A 76 10.41 -12.43 7.51
C HIS A 76 10.39 -11.05 6.86
N HIS A 77 9.22 -10.40 6.88
CA HIS A 77 9.03 -9.09 6.29
C HIS A 77 9.98 -8.21 7.10
N LEU A 78 11.14 -7.87 6.51
CA LEU A 78 12.08 -6.98 7.14
C LEU A 78 11.29 -5.72 7.47
N LYS A 79 11.00 -5.54 8.76
CA LYS A 79 10.16 -4.44 9.21
C LYS A 79 10.82 -3.14 8.76
N GLY A 80 10.02 -2.23 8.22
CA GLY A 80 10.47 -0.95 7.72
C GLY A 80 11.16 -0.15 8.82
N GLN A 81 12.37 0.33 8.50
CA GLN A 81 13.12 1.24 9.36
C GLN A 81 12.53 2.66 9.28
N GLU A 82 13.02 3.57 10.12
CA GLU A 82 12.61 4.97 10.09
C GLU A 82 12.74 5.56 8.67
N GLY A 83 11.70 6.24 8.19
CA GLY A 83 11.62 6.78 6.83
C GLY A 83 11.15 5.81 5.75
N ALA A 84 11.12 4.50 6.01
CA ALA A 84 10.63 3.51 5.05
C ALA A 84 9.14 3.71 4.75
N VAL A 85 8.74 3.49 3.50
CA VAL A 85 7.32 3.57 3.08
C VAL A 85 6.53 2.44 3.74
N CYS A 86 5.34 2.77 4.26
CA CYS A 86 4.47 1.81 4.96
C CYS A 86 3.01 1.99 4.55
N LEU A 87 2.22 0.93 4.71
CA LEU A 87 0.77 0.99 4.58
C LEU A 87 0.08 0.91 5.94
N ARG A 88 0.66 0.13 6.86
CA ARG A 88 0.19 -0.13 8.22
C ARG A 88 1.34 -0.07 9.21
N SER A 89 1.03 0.18 10.49
CA SER A 89 2.05 0.18 11.55
C SER A 89 2.70 -1.19 11.77
N SER A 90 2.04 -2.29 11.37
CA SER A 90 2.61 -3.65 11.37
C SER A 90 3.82 -3.80 10.45
N ASP A 91 3.90 -2.95 9.43
CA ASP A 91 4.96 -2.98 8.43
C ASP A 91 6.24 -2.33 8.97
N CYS A 92 6.16 -1.57 10.08
CA CYS A 92 7.26 -0.83 10.68
C CYS A 92 7.95 -1.61 11.80
N ALA A 93 9.22 -1.27 12.03
CA ALA A 93 10.02 -1.83 13.13
C ALA A 93 9.41 -1.51 14.50
N GLU A 94 9.88 -2.23 15.53
CA GLU A 94 9.46 -1.96 16.90
C GLU A 94 9.78 -0.51 17.31
N GLY A 95 8.88 0.11 18.07
CA GLY A 95 9.00 1.52 18.43
C GLY A 95 8.67 2.51 17.31
N LEU A 96 8.22 2.04 16.15
CA LEU A 96 7.78 2.89 15.03
C LEU A 96 6.27 2.76 14.77
N CYS A 97 5.68 3.79 14.16
CA CYS A 97 4.32 3.77 13.65
C CYS A 97 4.27 4.23 12.19
N CYS A 98 3.23 3.82 11.47
CA CYS A 98 3.01 4.28 10.10
C CYS A 98 2.21 5.59 10.08
N ALA A 99 2.88 6.70 9.79
CA ALA A 99 2.30 8.04 9.83
C ALA A 99 2.49 8.80 8.51
N ARG A 100 1.56 9.71 8.21
CA ARG A 100 1.60 10.51 6.98
C ARG A 100 2.78 11.48 6.99
N HIS A 101 3.51 11.51 5.88
CA HIS A 101 4.52 12.51 5.57
C HIS A 101 4.33 12.96 4.12
N PHE A 102 3.96 14.24 3.96
CA PHE A 102 3.48 14.77 2.69
C PHE A 102 2.33 13.92 2.11
N TRP A 103 2.51 13.42 0.89
CA TRP A 103 1.53 12.65 0.10
C TRP A 103 1.68 11.13 0.30
N SER A 104 2.59 10.69 1.18
CA SER A 104 2.89 9.28 1.43
C SER A 104 2.78 8.95 2.92
N LYS A 105 2.91 7.66 3.26
CA LYS A 105 3.02 7.19 4.64
C LYS A 105 4.37 6.53 4.83
N ILE A 106 5.02 6.85 5.93
CA ILE A 106 6.34 6.34 6.30
C ILE A 106 6.37 5.90 7.76
N CYS A 107 7.30 5.00 8.08
CA CYS A 107 7.60 4.61 9.45
C CYS A 107 8.28 5.77 10.18
N LYS A 108 7.68 6.21 11.30
CA LYS A 108 8.20 7.27 12.16
C LYS A 108 8.31 6.78 13.60
N PRO A 109 9.19 7.36 14.43
CA PRO A 109 9.31 6.98 15.83
C PRO A 109 8.05 7.31 16.63
N VAL A 110 7.66 6.37 17.48
CA VAL A 110 6.64 6.57 18.53
C VAL A 110 7.15 7.60 19.54
N LEU A 111 6.26 8.47 20.03
CA LEU A 111 6.66 9.60 20.86
C LEU A 111 6.99 9.15 22.30
N LYS A 112 8.16 9.56 22.79
CA LYS A 112 8.65 9.35 24.15
C LYS A 112 8.14 10.44 25.10
N GLU A 113 8.34 10.21 26.39
CA GLU A 113 7.99 11.16 27.44
C GLU A 113 8.61 12.55 27.20
N GLY A 114 7.83 13.61 27.42
CA GLY A 114 8.21 15.00 27.16
C GLY A 114 8.12 15.43 25.70
N GLN A 115 8.04 14.50 24.73
CA GLN A 115 7.93 14.88 23.32
C GLN A 115 6.54 15.42 22.98
N VAL A 116 6.53 16.33 22.00
CA VAL A 116 5.33 17.02 21.54
C VAL A 116 4.41 16.08 20.77
N CYS A 117 3.17 15.97 21.21
CA CYS A 117 2.12 15.18 20.58
C CYS A 117 1.01 16.07 20.00
N THR A 118 0.31 15.58 18.98
CA THR A 118 -0.84 16.28 18.40
C THR A 118 -2.14 15.70 18.97
N LYS A 119 -2.93 16.54 19.65
CA LYS A 119 -4.26 16.18 20.14
C LYS A 119 -5.34 16.77 19.24
N HIS A 120 -5.94 15.95 18.38
CA HIS A 120 -7.03 16.39 17.52
C HIS A 120 -8.33 16.57 18.31
N ARG A 121 -8.84 17.82 18.36
CA ARG A 121 -10.07 18.18 19.08
C ARG A 121 -11.35 17.95 18.27
N LYS A 122 -11.26 17.87 16.94
CA LYS A 122 -12.41 17.80 16.02
C LYS A 122 -12.28 16.61 15.06
N LYS A 123 -13.37 15.84 14.92
CA LYS A 123 -13.52 14.77 13.92
C LYS A 123 -13.36 15.38 12.53
N GLY A 124 -12.35 14.96 11.76
CA GLY A 124 -12.07 15.44 10.40
C GLY A 124 -10.77 16.24 10.22
N ALA A 125 -10.16 16.75 11.31
CA ALA A 125 -8.87 17.45 11.21
C ALA A 125 -7.71 16.54 10.76
N HIS A 126 -7.83 15.23 10.98
CA HIS A 126 -6.83 14.24 10.58
C HIS A 126 -6.58 14.17 9.08
N GLY A 127 -7.57 14.52 8.25
CA GLY A 127 -7.44 14.43 6.78
C GLY A 127 -6.54 15.52 6.19
N LEU A 128 -6.40 16.66 6.89
CA LEU A 128 -5.66 17.84 6.44
C LEU A 128 -4.20 17.82 6.90
N GLU A 129 -3.85 16.99 7.88
CA GLU A 129 -2.50 16.94 8.43
C GLU A 129 -1.57 16.12 7.51
N ILE A 130 -0.70 16.83 6.79
CA ILE A 130 0.34 16.22 5.93
C ILE A 130 1.56 15.75 6.73
N PHE A 131 1.73 16.24 7.96
CA PHE A 131 2.84 15.90 8.85
C PHE A 131 2.33 15.27 10.14
N GLN A 132 1.67 14.12 10.00
CA GLN A 132 1.14 13.40 11.15
C GLN A 132 2.27 12.87 12.04
N ARG A 133 2.16 13.06 13.35
CA ARG A 133 3.04 12.44 14.36
C ARG A 133 2.52 11.06 14.75
N CYS A 134 3.41 10.22 15.27
CA CYS A 134 2.98 9.00 15.95
C CYS A 134 2.29 9.29 17.27
N ASN A 135 1.58 8.28 17.78
CA ASN A 135 1.02 8.34 19.12
C ASN A 135 2.13 8.35 20.18
N CYS A 136 1.77 8.70 21.41
CA CYS A 136 2.64 8.46 22.56
C CYS A 136 2.84 6.95 22.75
N GLY A 137 4.03 6.58 23.22
CA GLY A 137 4.37 5.20 23.52
C GLY A 137 3.57 4.62 24.68
N ASP A 138 3.80 3.33 24.94
CA ASP A 138 3.11 2.60 25.99
C ASP A 138 3.30 3.28 27.36
N GLY A 139 2.21 3.41 28.12
CA GLY A 139 2.23 4.08 29.41
C GLY A 139 2.28 5.61 29.34
N LEU A 140 2.11 6.23 28.17
CA LEU A 140 2.10 7.68 28.00
C LEU A 140 0.77 8.20 27.41
N THR A 141 0.30 9.34 27.92
CA THR A 141 -0.85 10.08 27.40
C THR A 141 -0.45 11.46 26.90
N CYS A 142 -1.07 11.88 25.80
CA CYS A 142 -0.92 13.23 25.27
C CYS A 142 -1.69 14.26 26.13
N ARG A 143 -0.98 14.92 27.06
CA ARG A 143 -1.52 15.91 28.02
C ARG A 143 -1.01 17.31 27.67
N LEU A 144 -1.72 18.34 28.14
CA LEU A 144 -1.25 19.72 27.95
C LEU A 144 0.00 19.92 28.81
N GLN A 145 1.06 20.53 28.26
CA GLN A 145 2.21 20.91 29.06
C GLN A 145 1.80 22.07 29.98
N LYS A 146 1.89 21.86 31.29
CA LYS A 146 1.66 22.90 32.29
C LYS A 146 3.01 23.28 32.87
N ASP A 147 3.64 24.30 32.30
CA ASP A 147 4.89 24.84 32.83
C ASP A 147 4.57 25.66 34.09
N HIS A 148 5.16 25.27 35.22
CA HIS A 148 4.91 25.88 36.53
C HIS A 148 5.76 27.13 36.81
N THR A 149 6.60 27.55 35.87
CA THR A 149 7.62 28.59 36.09
C THR A 149 7.48 29.82 35.20
N ASN A 150 6.55 29.85 34.25
CA ASN A 150 6.38 31.01 33.38
C ASN A 150 4.89 31.25 33.06
N ASN A 151 4.45 32.50 33.20
CA ASN A 151 3.07 32.97 32.96
C ASN A 151 2.63 32.85 31.48
N ASN A 152 3.38 32.11 30.69
CA ASN A 152 3.16 31.85 29.28
C ASN A 152 3.10 30.33 29.06
N SER A 153 2.05 29.71 29.60
CA SER A 153 1.79 28.28 29.41
C SER A 153 1.74 27.98 27.91
N SER A 154 2.76 27.28 27.41
CA SER A 154 2.75 26.72 26.06
C SER A 154 1.47 25.90 25.89
N ARG A 155 0.62 26.27 24.92
CA ARG A 155 -0.63 25.53 24.61
C ARG A 155 -0.37 24.16 23.97
N LEU A 156 0.87 23.70 24.04
CA LEU A 156 1.36 22.51 23.39
C LEU A 156 1.05 21.27 24.22
N HIS A 157 0.79 20.18 23.53
CA HIS A 157 0.58 18.89 24.16
C HIS A 157 1.88 18.08 24.14
N THR A 158 2.17 17.38 25.23
CA THR A 158 3.33 16.50 25.37
C THR A 158 2.92 15.12 25.90
N CYS A 159 3.70 14.10 25.57
CA CYS A 159 3.51 12.75 26.10
C CYS A 159 3.98 12.70 27.56
N GLN A 160 3.09 12.35 28.48
CA GLN A 160 3.33 12.29 29.93
C GLN A 160 2.84 10.94 30.46
N ARG A 161 3.48 10.38 31.49
CA ARG A 161 3.01 9.13 32.12
C ARG A 161 1.58 9.26 32.64
N HIS A 162 0.84 8.15 32.59
CA HIS A 162 -0.52 8.09 33.15
C HIS A 162 -0.54 8.50 34.61
#